data_AF-C6SZS3-F1
#
_entry.id   AF-C6SZS3-F1
#
_cell.length_a   1.000
_cell.length_b   1.000
_cell.length_c   1.000
_cell.angle_alpha   90.00
_cell.angle_beta   90.00
_cell.angle_gamma   90.00
#
_symmetry.space_group_name_H-M   'P 1'
#
loop_
_entity.id
_entity.type
_entity.pdbx_description
1 polymer ?
#
loop_
_entity_poly.entity_id
_entity_poly.type
_entity_poly.pdbx_seq_one_letter_code
_entity_poly.pdbx_strand_id
1 'polypeptide(L)'
;MASAREQMYLMAILLIFSPSKLTLSNAGAVTGQPIPPEWPHQFHAFMFMNESGILQKLDLWYDWPNGRNFNIIRNQLDHVVSYDLEWTNGTSFVYTLDPSDPTCKVVDFGVGILRPNWLDGATYLGQQHVDNFLCNVWAKVDFIVYYEEVLTRRPVRRDFSSGYTGHVMTFEVGAVLEDANWQAPVYCFDGNEKEKNIPILGSAVRGGSLGSLMREIPTGETM
;
A
#
# COMPACT_ATOMS: atom_id res chain seq x y z
N MET A 1 -30.77 -60.66 29.97
CA MET A 1 -29.31 -60.84 29.83
C MET A 1 -28.96 -60.55 28.39
N ALA A 2 -28.40 -59.37 28.11
CA ALA A 2 -27.95 -59.05 26.75
C ALA A 2 -26.75 -59.93 26.39
N SER A 3 -26.73 -60.45 25.17
CA SER A 3 -25.63 -61.28 24.67
C SER A 3 -24.33 -60.48 24.62
N ALA A 4 -23.18 -61.13 24.89
CA ALA A 4 -21.85 -60.51 24.80
C ALA A 4 -21.60 -59.81 23.45
N ARG A 5 -22.30 -60.25 22.40
CA ARG A 5 -22.25 -59.63 21.07
C ARG A 5 -22.95 -58.27 21.03
N GLU A 6 -24.10 -58.12 21.70
CA GLU A 6 -24.82 -56.83 21.78
C GLU A 6 -24.10 -55.82 22.67
N GLN A 7 -23.42 -56.27 23.72
CA GLN A 7 -22.57 -55.41 24.56
C GLN A 7 -21.36 -54.86 23.80
N MET A 8 -20.76 -55.65 22.89
CA MET A 8 -19.70 -55.16 22.01
C MET A 8 -20.18 -54.08 21.03
N TYR A 9 -21.38 -54.25 20.44
CA TYR A 9 -21.91 -53.25 19.51
C TYR A 9 -22.29 -51.94 20.21
N LEU A 10 -22.85 -52.00 21.44
CA LEU A 10 -23.11 -50.80 22.24
C LEU A 10 -21.82 -50.04 22.62
N MET A 11 -20.75 -50.76 23.00
CA MET A 11 -19.45 -50.15 23.29
C MET A 11 -18.80 -49.51 22.05
N ALA A 12 -18.94 -50.14 20.88
CA ALA A 12 -18.43 -49.58 19.62
C ALA A 12 -19.16 -48.29 19.22
N ILE A 13 -20.47 -48.18 19.46
CA ILE A 13 -21.27 -46.98 19.15
C ILE A 13 -20.91 -45.81 20.09
N LEU A 14 -20.66 -46.07 21.38
CA LEU A 14 -20.26 -45.05 22.36
C LEU A 14 -18.90 -44.40 22.06
N LEU A 15 -17.99 -45.12 21.39
CA LEU A 15 -16.69 -44.57 20.97
C LEU A 15 -16.79 -43.61 19.77
N ILE A 16 -17.80 -43.77 18.92
CA ILE A 16 -18.00 -42.93 17.71
C ILE A 16 -18.67 -41.59 18.08
N PHE A 17 -19.46 -41.56 19.15
CA PHE A 17 -20.13 -40.35 19.67
C PHE A 17 -19.36 -39.63 20.79
N SER A 18 -18.11 -40.02 21.06
CA SER A 18 -17.29 -39.28 22.00
C SER A 18 -16.81 -37.99 21.32
N PRO A 19 -17.22 -36.78 21.77
CA PRO A 19 -16.70 -35.54 21.22
C PRO A 19 -15.24 -35.46 21.67
N SER A 20 -14.34 -35.93 20.82
CA SER A 20 -12.91 -35.65 20.98
C SER A 20 -12.78 -34.15 20.91
N LYS A 21 -12.56 -33.53 22.07
CA LYS A 21 -12.11 -32.15 22.14
C LYS A 21 -10.74 -32.16 21.50
N LEU A 22 -10.70 -31.91 20.18
CA LEU A 22 -9.49 -31.48 19.50
C LEU A 22 -9.11 -30.16 20.16
N THR A 23 -8.30 -30.24 21.21
CA THR A 23 -7.55 -29.09 21.70
C THR A 23 -6.62 -28.72 20.57
N LEU A 24 -7.04 -27.74 19.77
CA LEU A 24 -6.18 -27.04 18.85
C LEU A 24 -5.04 -26.52 19.72
N SER A 25 -3.89 -27.18 19.65
CA SER A 25 -2.69 -26.69 20.30
C SER A 25 -2.45 -25.34 19.67
N ASN A 26 -2.59 -24.29 20.48
CA ASN A 26 -2.27 -22.93 20.10
C ASN A 26 -0.79 -22.95 19.71
N ALA A 27 -0.53 -23.08 18.40
CA ALA A 27 0.80 -22.93 17.83
C ALA A 27 1.35 -21.65 18.43
N GLY A 28 2.50 -21.78 19.10
CA GLY A 28 2.98 -20.84 20.11
C GLY A 28 2.70 -19.40 19.72
N ALA A 29 2.07 -18.65 20.62
CA ALA A 29 2.03 -17.21 20.52
C ALA A 29 3.49 -16.77 20.35
N VAL A 30 3.84 -16.31 19.15
CA VAL A 30 5.13 -15.66 18.91
C VAL A 30 5.17 -14.52 19.90
N THR A 31 6.04 -14.63 20.90
CA THR A 31 6.19 -13.66 21.96
C THR A 31 6.91 -12.45 21.39
N GLY A 32 6.17 -11.61 20.67
CA GLY A 32 6.66 -10.40 20.02
C GLY A 32 5.63 -9.88 19.03
N GLN A 33 5.43 -8.57 18.99
CA GLN A 33 4.70 -7.96 17.88
C GLN A 33 5.43 -8.30 16.57
N PRO A 34 4.71 -8.51 15.45
CA PRO A 34 5.35 -8.73 14.16
C PRO A 34 6.31 -7.57 13.82
N ILE A 35 7.26 -7.79 12.93
CA ILE A 35 8.13 -6.73 12.42
C ILE A 35 7.48 -6.22 11.13
N PRO A 36 7.30 -4.89 10.94
CA PRO A 36 6.76 -4.36 9.70
C PRO A 36 7.54 -4.85 8.45
N PRO A 37 6.87 -5.09 7.32
CA PRO A 37 7.56 -5.49 6.10
C PRO A 37 8.36 -4.34 5.50
N GLU A 38 9.57 -4.62 5.06
CA GLU A 38 10.26 -3.76 4.11
C GLU A 38 9.67 -3.99 2.71
N TRP A 39 9.53 -2.92 1.94
CA TRP A 39 9.22 -3.06 0.53
C TRP A 39 10.40 -3.67 -0.23
N PRO A 40 10.13 -4.52 -1.24
CA PRO A 40 11.14 -4.91 -2.19
C PRO A 40 11.74 -3.69 -2.89
N HIS A 41 13.01 -3.77 -3.25
CA HIS A 41 13.70 -2.68 -3.94
C HIS A 41 13.08 -2.34 -5.31
N GLN A 42 12.44 -3.31 -5.95
CA GLN A 42 11.74 -3.13 -7.22
C GLN A 42 10.45 -3.93 -7.21
N PHE A 43 9.36 -3.32 -7.67
CA PHE A 43 8.10 -4.03 -7.91
C PHE A 43 7.17 -3.24 -8.83
N HIS A 44 6.19 -3.94 -9.37
CA HIS A 44 4.97 -3.35 -9.91
C HIS A 44 3.78 -3.74 -9.03
N ALA A 45 2.89 -2.78 -8.76
CA ALA A 45 1.64 -3.04 -8.10
C ALA A 45 0.48 -2.48 -8.93
N PHE A 46 -0.50 -3.33 -9.19
CA PHE A 46 -1.77 -2.89 -9.78
C PHE A 46 -2.81 -2.74 -8.66
N MET A 47 -3.43 -1.56 -8.56
CA MET A 47 -4.37 -1.23 -7.49
C MET A 47 -5.65 -0.56 -8.02
N PHE A 48 -6.76 -0.77 -7.32
CA PHE A 48 -7.96 0.05 -7.46
C PHE A 48 -8.04 1.02 -6.29
N MET A 49 -8.11 2.30 -6.61
CA MET A 49 -8.23 3.39 -5.64
C MET A 49 -9.67 3.91 -5.65
N ASN A 50 -10.27 4.09 -4.48
CA ASN A 50 -11.61 4.63 -4.33
C ASN A 50 -11.59 5.83 -3.39
N GLU A 51 -12.15 6.94 -3.83
CA GLU A 51 -12.46 8.08 -2.98
C GLU A 51 -13.95 8.41 -3.07
N SER A 52 -14.72 8.08 -2.05
CA SER A 52 -16.16 8.40 -1.97
C SER A 52 -16.97 7.99 -3.21
N GLY A 53 -16.57 6.90 -3.90
CA GLY A 53 -17.20 6.40 -5.13
C GLY A 53 -16.47 6.78 -6.42
N ILE A 54 -15.46 7.64 -6.36
CA ILE A 54 -14.59 7.95 -7.50
C ILE A 54 -13.53 6.86 -7.60
N LEU A 55 -13.68 5.97 -8.58
CA LEU A 55 -12.81 4.82 -8.79
C LEU A 55 -11.68 5.16 -9.78
N GLN A 56 -10.46 4.77 -9.43
CA GLN A 56 -9.28 4.90 -10.26
C GLN A 56 -8.55 3.56 -10.36
N LYS A 57 -8.04 3.28 -11.56
CA LYS A 57 -7.02 2.26 -11.80
C LYS A 57 -5.65 2.91 -11.57
N LEU A 58 -4.80 2.28 -10.76
CA LEU A 58 -3.42 2.71 -10.53
C LEU A 58 -2.44 1.59 -10.88
N ASP A 59 -1.48 1.89 -11.75
CA ASP A 59 -0.26 1.11 -11.90
C ASP A 59 0.88 1.85 -11.19
N LEU A 60 1.48 1.20 -10.18
CA LEU A 60 2.60 1.72 -9.40
C LEU A 60 3.87 0.94 -9.76
N TRP A 61 4.83 1.62 -10.39
CA TRP A 61 6.17 1.11 -10.61
C TRP A 61 7.11 1.73 -9.58
N TYR A 62 7.78 0.88 -8.81
CA TYR A 62 8.73 1.31 -7.79
C TYR A 62 10.12 0.77 -8.12
N ASP A 63 11.12 1.63 -8.15
CA ASP A 63 12.50 1.28 -8.47
C ASP A 63 13.48 2.07 -7.58
N TRP A 64 13.68 1.55 -6.38
CA TRP A 64 14.53 2.16 -5.35
C TRP A 64 16.01 2.30 -5.76
N PRO A 65 16.67 1.29 -6.38
CA PRO A 65 18.07 1.42 -6.80
C PRO A 65 18.31 2.59 -7.76
N ASN A 66 17.32 2.92 -8.60
CA ASN A 66 17.37 4.05 -9.53
C ASN A 66 16.64 5.30 -9.02
N GLY A 67 16.15 5.26 -7.77
CA GLY A 67 15.57 6.41 -7.08
C GLY A 67 14.32 6.98 -7.72
N ARG A 68 13.44 6.14 -8.26
CA ARG A 68 12.27 6.54 -9.04
C ARG A 68 11.01 5.76 -8.66
N ASN A 69 9.87 6.44 -8.67
CA ASN A 69 8.54 5.90 -8.40
C ASN A 69 7.56 6.48 -9.42
N PHE A 70 6.70 5.64 -10.00
CA PHE A 70 5.83 6.08 -11.09
C PHE A 70 4.41 5.56 -10.90
N ASN A 71 3.50 6.50 -10.68
CA ASN A 71 2.06 6.29 -10.59
C ASN A 71 1.42 6.60 -11.95
N ILE A 72 0.77 5.61 -12.57
CA ILE A 72 -0.04 5.79 -13.78
C ILE A 72 -1.51 5.64 -13.37
N ILE A 73 -2.24 6.75 -13.40
CA ILE A 73 -3.57 6.89 -12.83
C ILE A 73 -4.60 7.05 -13.94
N ARG A 74 -5.62 6.20 -13.93
CA ARG A 74 -6.76 6.31 -14.85
C ARG A 74 -8.06 6.31 -14.05
N ASN A 75 -8.79 7.43 -14.10
CA ASN A 75 -10.15 7.47 -13.55
C ASN A 75 -11.09 6.59 -14.40
N GLN A 76 -12.08 5.95 -13.77
CA GLN A 76 -12.99 5.04 -14.48
C GLN A 76 -13.79 5.72 -15.61
N LEU A 77 -14.17 6.99 -15.40
CA LEU A 77 -15.05 7.73 -16.31
C LEU A 77 -14.31 8.81 -17.11
N ASP A 78 -12.98 8.88 -16.99
CA ASP A 78 -12.15 9.81 -17.72
C ASP A 78 -11.34 9.07 -18.79
N HIS A 79 -11.17 9.70 -19.94
CA HIS A 79 -10.33 9.20 -21.02
C HIS A 79 -8.86 9.61 -20.85
N VAL A 80 -8.62 10.67 -20.07
CA VAL A 80 -7.28 11.19 -19.79
C VAL A 80 -6.59 10.35 -18.72
N VAL A 81 -5.35 9.97 -19.01
CA VAL A 81 -4.45 9.30 -18.05
C VAL A 81 -3.53 10.33 -17.44
N SER A 82 -3.49 10.36 -16.10
CA SER A 82 -2.56 11.17 -15.33
C SER A 82 -1.34 10.34 -14.96
N TYR A 83 -0.18 10.96 -15.03
CA TYR A 83 1.13 10.37 -14.78
C TYR A 83 1.79 11.16 -13.67
N ASP A 84 2.21 10.50 -12.58
CA ASP A 84 2.96 11.11 -11.49
C ASP A 84 4.28 10.37 -11.30
N LEU A 85 5.34 10.98 -11.84
CA LEU A 85 6.71 10.48 -11.86
C LEU A 85 7.53 11.18 -10.77
N GLU A 86 7.87 10.44 -9.73
CA GLU A 86 8.51 10.92 -8.51
C GLU A 86 9.97 10.44 -8.42
N TRP A 87 10.82 11.29 -7.86
CA TRP A 87 12.25 11.03 -7.71
C TRP A 87 12.69 11.10 -6.24
N THR A 88 13.78 10.40 -5.89
CA THR A 88 14.35 10.41 -4.54
C THR A 88 14.83 11.79 -4.07
N ASN A 89 15.05 12.73 -4.98
CA ASN A 89 15.42 14.11 -4.64
C ASN A 89 14.21 14.97 -4.25
N GLY A 90 12.99 14.42 -4.26
CA GLY A 90 11.75 15.12 -3.92
C GLY A 90 11.05 15.80 -5.08
N THR A 91 11.63 15.76 -6.29
CA THR A 91 10.97 16.26 -7.50
C THR A 91 9.92 15.25 -7.98
N SER A 92 8.74 15.74 -8.33
CA SER A 92 7.69 15.00 -9.02
C SER A 92 7.25 15.76 -10.27
N PHE A 93 6.98 15.01 -11.34
CA PHE A 93 6.36 15.48 -12.57
C PHE A 93 4.96 14.89 -12.66
N VAL A 94 3.95 15.74 -12.57
CA VAL A 94 2.54 15.36 -12.74
C VAL A 94 2.08 15.85 -14.11
N TYR A 95 1.76 14.94 -15.03
CA TYR A 95 1.47 15.29 -16.42
C TYR A 95 0.41 14.41 -17.07
N THR A 96 -0.11 14.88 -18.20
CA THR A 96 -1.00 14.14 -19.11
C THR A 96 -0.33 14.01 -20.47
N LEU A 97 -0.46 12.86 -21.13
CA LEU A 97 0.08 12.61 -22.47
C LEU A 97 -0.94 12.81 -23.60
N ASP A 98 -2.17 13.22 -23.27
CA ASP A 98 -3.22 13.42 -24.27
C ASP A 98 -2.81 14.56 -25.23
N PRO A 99 -2.74 14.32 -26.55
CA PRO A 99 -2.33 15.35 -27.51
C PRO A 99 -3.26 16.57 -27.55
N SER A 100 -4.52 16.42 -27.15
CA SER A 100 -5.51 17.50 -27.12
C SER A 100 -5.43 18.35 -25.85
N ASP A 101 -4.83 17.83 -24.77
CA ASP A 101 -4.69 18.51 -23.48
C ASP A 101 -3.38 18.10 -22.77
N PRO A 102 -2.20 18.45 -23.34
CA PRO A 102 -0.92 18.17 -22.70
C PRO A 102 -0.72 19.14 -21.52
N THR A 103 -0.64 18.59 -20.32
CA THR A 103 -0.39 19.38 -19.10
C THR A 103 0.84 18.83 -18.39
N CYS A 104 1.62 19.70 -17.75
CA CYS A 104 2.66 19.27 -16.82
C CYS A 104 2.77 20.24 -15.65
N LYS A 105 2.90 19.68 -14.45
CA LYS A 105 3.22 20.38 -13.22
C LYS A 105 4.44 19.75 -12.59
N VAL A 106 5.47 20.56 -12.34
CA VAL A 106 6.66 20.13 -11.61
C VAL A 106 6.52 20.55 -10.15
N VAL A 107 6.62 19.59 -9.24
CA VAL A 107 6.48 19.80 -7.80
C VAL A 107 7.76 19.37 -7.11
N ASP A 108 8.23 20.17 -6.14
CA ASP A 108 9.29 19.77 -5.22
C ASP A 108 8.66 19.59 -3.83
N PHE A 109 8.60 18.33 -3.36
CA PHE A 109 8.04 17.99 -2.06
C PHE A 109 9.04 18.17 -0.92
N GLY A 110 10.34 18.40 -1.20
CA GLY A 110 11.41 18.44 -0.20
C GLY A 110 11.72 17.08 0.45
N VAL A 111 10.92 16.05 0.15
CA VAL A 111 11.11 14.65 0.56
C VAL A 111 10.93 13.75 -0.65
N GLY A 112 11.84 12.78 -0.81
CA GLY A 112 11.81 11.83 -1.92
C GLY A 112 10.78 10.72 -1.76
N ILE A 113 10.82 9.78 -2.70
CA ILE A 113 9.99 8.56 -2.68
C ILE A 113 10.17 7.76 -1.37
N LEU A 114 9.16 6.98 -1.02
CA LEU A 114 9.19 6.11 0.17
C LEU A 114 10.40 5.17 0.13
N ARG A 115 11.13 5.10 1.24
CA ARG A 115 12.23 4.14 1.44
C ARG A 115 11.66 2.73 1.63
N PRO A 116 12.42 1.66 1.35
CA PRO A 116 11.99 0.29 1.59
C PRO A 116 11.42 0.07 3.01
N ASN A 117 12.07 0.64 4.01
CA ASN A 117 11.69 0.54 5.42
C ASN A 117 10.71 1.65 5.89
N TRP A 118 9.93 2.25 5.01
CA TRP A 118 9.06 3.39 5.36
C TRP A 118 8.05 3.10 6.48
N LEU A 119 7.75 1.82 6.78
CA LEU A 119 6.91 1.42 7.91
C LEU A 119 7.64 1.39 9.26
N ASP A 120 8.94 1.66 9.33
CA ASP A 120 9.70 1.68 10.58
C ASP A 120 9.09 2.66 11.59
N GLY A 121 8.82 2.19 12.81
CA GLY A 121 8.13 2.98 13.83
C GLY A 121 6.62 3.15 13.60
N ALA A 122 6.01 2.38 12.70
CA ALA A 122 4.55 2.26 12.62
C ALA A 122 3.98 1.56 13.86
N THR A 123 2.75 1.94 14.22
CA THR A 123 2.01 1.35 15.33
C THR A 123 1.27 0.10 14.85
N TYR A 124 1.54 -1.04 15.45
CA TYR A 124 0.79 -2.26 15.18
C TYR A 124 -0.63 -2.18 15.78
N LEU A 125 -1.65 -2.42 14.95
CA LEU A 125 -3.06 -2.35 15.34
C LEU A 125 -3.70 -3.74 15.56
N GLY A 126 -2.95 -4.82 15.31
CA GLY A 126 -3.46 -6.19 15.40
C GLY A 126 -3.75 -6.80 14.02
N GLN A 127 -4.50 -7.90 14.02
CA GLN A 127 -4.86 -8.62 12.80
C GLN A 127 -6.32 -8.40 12.42
N GLN A 128 -6.59 -8.31 11.13
CA GLN A 128 -7.94 -8.16 10.57
C GLN A 128 -8.10 -8.97 9.29
N HIS A 129 -9.32 -9.44 9.02
CA HIS A 129 -9.65 -10.06 7.73
C HIS A 129 -10.10 -8.96 6.75
N VAL A 130 -9.41 -8.85 5.62
CA VAL A 130 -9.68 -7.87 4.54
C VAL A 130 -9.53 -8.59 3.20
N ASP A 131 -10.50 -8.44 2.30
CA ASP A 131 -10.50 -9.06 0.96
C ASP A 131 -10.21 -10.57 0.94
N ASN A 132 -10.68 -11.28 1.96
CA ASN A 132 -10.41 -12.71 2.24
C ASN A 132 -8.98 -13.04 2.68
N PHE A 133 -8.16 -12.06 3.04
CA PHE A 133 -6.83 -12.22 3.60
C PHE A 133 -6.81 -11.88 5.09
N LEU A 134 -6.15 -12.71 5.90
CA LEU A 134 -5.77 -12.33 7.25
C LEU A 134 -4.56 -11.40 7.16
N CYS A 135 -4.70 -10.17 7.64
CA CYS A 135 -3.70 -9.12 7.52
C CYS A 135 -3.17 -8.67 8.88
N ASN A 136 -1.87 -8.41 8.98
CA ASN A 136 -1.29 -7.52 10.00
C ASN A 136 -1.63 -6.07 9.61
N VAL A 137 -2.04 -5.26 10.59
CA VAL A 137 -2.46 -3.87 10.35
C VAL A 137 -1.52 -2.90 11.05
N TRP A 138 -1.07 -1.89 10.31
CA TRP A 138 -0.07 -0.91 10.74
C TRP A 138 -0.59 0.51 10.51
N ALA A 139 -0.52 1.38 11.52
CA ALA A 139 -0.76 2.81 11.36
C ALA A 139 0.57 3.58 11.31
N LYS A 140 0.70 4.50 10.35
CA LYS A 140 1.89 5.34 10.20
C LYS A 140 1.50 6.82 10.08
N VAL A 141 2.03 7.63 11.02
CA VAL A 141 2.02 9.11 11.05
C VAL A 141 0.66 9.79 10.77
N ASP A 142 -0.45 9.20 11.25
CA ASP A 142 -1.83 9.64 11.00
C ASP A 142 -2.17 9.87 9.50
N PHE A 143 -1.38 9.25 8.62
CA PHE A 143 -1.46 9.40 7.19
C PHE A 143 -2.06 8.16 6.54
N ILE A 144 -1.58 6.98 6.95
CA ILE A 144 -1.92 5.71 6.31
C ILE A 144 -2.14 4.60 7.33
N VAL A 145 -3.17 3.78 7.07
CA VAL A 145 -3.33 2.46 7.65
C VAL A 145 -3.01 1.43 6.57
N TYR A 146 -2.05 0.56 6.83
CA TYR A 146 -1.48 -0.39 5.89
C TYR A 146 -1.80 -1.82 6.31
N TYR A 147 -2.33 -2.60 5.37
CA TYR A 147 -2.74 -3.99 5.58
C TYR A 147 -1.80 -4.90 4.79
N GLU A 148 -1.08 -5.76 5.51
CA GLU A 148 -0.11 -6.73 4.99
C GLU A 148 -0.64 -8.14 5.23
N GLU A 149 -0.74 -8.97 4.20
CA GLU A 149 -1.14 -10.37 4.38
C GLU A 149 -0.15 -11.14 5.27
N VAL A 150 -0.64 -11.83 6.29
CA VAL A 150 0.18 -12.57 7.25
C VAL A 150 1.01 -13.67 6.58
N LEU A 151 0.43 -14.38 5.61
CA LEU A 151 1.06 -15.56 5.00
C LEU A 151 2.19 -15.19 4.02
N THR A 152 1.96 -14.18 3.18
CA THR A 152 2.87 -13.85 2.07
C THR A 152 3.63 -12.55 2.27
N ARG A 153 3.24 -11.76 3.27
CA ARG A 153 3.77 -10.42 3.55
C ARG A 153 3.52 -9.37 2.46
N ARG A 154 2.62 -9.66 1.51
CA ARG A 154 2.27 -8.71 0.45
C ARG A 154 1.30 -7.63 0.94
N PRO A 155 1.32 -6.42 0.37
CA PRO A 155 0.26 -5.44 0.59
C PRO A 155 -1.09 -5.98 0.09
N VAL A 156 -2.14 -5.75 0.87
CA VAL A 156 -3.54 -6.05 0.50
C VAL A 156 -4.34 -4.76 0.34
N ARG A 157 -4.23 -3.85 1.31
CA ARG A 157 -5.03 -2.61 1.35
C ARG A 157 -4.24 -1.46 1.97
N ARG A 158 -4.60 -0.24 1.58
CA ARG A 158 -4.09 1.01 2.15
C ARG A 158 -5.24 1.98 2.33
N ASP A 159 -5.44 2.47 3.55
CA ASP A 159 -6.39 3.54 3.85
C ASP A 159 -5.63 4.83 4.11
N PHE A 160 -5.91 5.85 3.32
CA PHE A 160 -5.29 7.17 3.46
C PHE A 160 -6.22 8.11 4.23
N SER A 161 -5.65 8.96 5.09
CA SER A 161 -6.40 9.96 5.84
C SER A 161 -7.08 11.01 4.94
N SER A 162 -6.67 11.11 3.67
CA SER A 162 -7.36 11.92 2.65
C SER A 162 -8.72 11.34 2.23
N GLY A 163 -9.07 10.13 2.65
CA GLY A 163 -10.31 9.43 2.27
C GLY A 163 -10.17 8.46 1.11
N TYR A 164 -8.96 8.26 0.60
CA TYR A 164 -8.67 7.23 -0.40
C TYR A 164 -8.53 5.86 0.25
N THR A 165 -9.11 4.85 -0.38
CA THR A 165 -8.85 3.44 -0.08
C THR A 165 -8.28 2.77 -1.31
N GLY A 166 -7.08 2.20 -1.19
CA GLY A 166 -6.43 1.43 -2.24
C GLY A 166 -6.48 -0.05 -1.94
N HIS A 167 -7.02 -0.84 -2.87
CA HIS A 167 -6.99 -2.31 -2.85
C HIS A 167 -5.96 -2.81 -3.84
N VAL A 168 -5.03 -3.66 -3.38
CA VAL A 168 -3.96 -4.22 -4.22
C VAL A 168 -4.45 -5.47 -4.92
N MET A 169 -4.44 -5.44 -6.24
CA MET A 169 -4.91 -6.53 -7.09
C MET A 169 -3.75 -7.46 -7.49
N THR A 170 -2.60 -6.90 -7.86
CA THR A 170 -1.36 -7.65 -8.11
C THR A 170 -0.17 -6.95 -7.45
N PHE A 171 0.84 -7.74 -7.08
CA PHE A 171 2.09 -7.26 -6.50
C PHE A 171 3.24 -8.12 -7.02
N GLU A 172 3.97 -7.60 -7.99
CA GLU A 172 4.97 -8.31 -8.78
C GLU A 172 6.37 -7.88 -8.33
N VAL A 173 6.95 -8.65 -7.40
CA VAL A 173 8.29 -8.39 -6.86
C VAL A 173 9.35 -8.55 -7.96
N GLY A 174 10.23 -7.56 -8.08
CA GLY A 174 11.31 -7.54 -9.06
C GLY A 174 10.88 -7.09 -10.47
N ALA A 175 9.61 -6.75 -10.67
CA ALA A 175 9.16 -6.18 -11.94
C ALA A 175 9.81 -4.79 -12.15
N VAL A 176 10.23 -4.54 -13.39
CA VAL A 176 10.90 -3.31 -13.80
C VAL A 176 10.25 -2.76 -15.06
N LEU A 177 10.17 -1.44 -15.13
CA LEU A 177 9.71 -0.72 -16.31
C LEU A 177 10.93 -0.29 -17.14
N GLU A 178 10.85 -0.42 -18.47
CA GLU A 178 11.94 -0.01 -19.37
C GLU A 178 12.35 1.46 -19.16
N ASP A 179 13.65 1.74 -19.17
CA ASP A 179 14.22 3.05 -18.85
C ASP A 179 13.64 4.21 -19.67
N ALA A 180 13.27 3.96 -20.92
CA ALA A 180 12.65 4.95 -21.80
C ALA A 180 11.30 5.47 -21.26
N ASN A 181 10.55 4.64 -20.53
CA ASN A 181 9.24 4.99 -20.00
C ASN A 181 9.32 5.81 -18.70
N TRP A 182 10.51 5.99 -18.13
CA TRP A 182 10.73 6.84 -16.95
C TRP A 182 11.02 8.30 -17.29
N GLN A 183 10.92 8.69 -18.56
CA GLN A 183 11.20 10.05 -18.99
C GLN A 183 9.94 10.91 -18.93
N ALA A 184 10.02 12.04 -18.21
CA ALA A 184 9.01 13.08 -18.29
C ALA A 184 9.01 13.70 -19.71
N PRO A 185 7.84 14.13 -20.22
CA PRO A 185 7.75 14.77 -21.53
C PRO A 185 8.54 16.09 -21.61
N VAL A 186 8.98 16.45 -22.82
CA VAL A 186 9.82 17.64 -23.03
C VAL A 186 9.16 18.95 -22.57
N TYR A 187 7.83 19.06 -22.71
CA TYR A 187 7.08 20.26 -22.29
C TYR A 187 7.03 20.43 -20.76
N CYS A 188 7.43 19.44 -19.97
CA CYS A 188 7.62 19.61 -18.53
C CYS A 188 8.83 20.51 -18.17
N PHE A 189 9.71 20.77 -19.14
CA PHE A 189 10.92 21.58 -18.96
C PHE A 189 10.79 22.97 -19.59
N ASP A 190 9.71 23.22 -20.33
CA ASP A 190 9.44 24.47 -21.05
C ASP A 190 8.65 25.44 -20.15
N GLY A 191 9.31 26.07 -19.18
CA GLY A 191 8.67 27.13 -18.38
C GLY A 191 9.18 27.22 -16.95
N ASN A 192 10.11 28.15 -16.72
CA ASN A 192 10.58 28.55 -15.40
C ASN A 192 9.51 29.38 -14.65
N GLU A 193 8.37 28.79 -14.31
CA GLU A 193 7.59 29.26 -13.17
C GLU A 193 7.50 28.11 -12.17
N LYS A 194 8.59 27.92 -11.44
CA LYS A 194 8.53 27.28 -10.13
C LYS A 194 7.56 28.13 -9.32
N GLU A 195 6.28 27.75 -9.24
CA GLU A 195 5.32 28.32 -8.30
C GLU A 195 5.83 28.04 -6.88
N LYS A 196 6.73 28.90 -6.41
CA LYS A 196 7.19 28.95 -5.04
C LYS A 196 6.11 29.68 -4.25
N ASN A 197 5.35 28.91 -3.49
CA ASN A 197 4.29 29.33 -2.56
C ASN A 197 3.02 29.86 -3.23
N ILE A 198 2.05 28.97 -3.42
CA ILE A 198 0.63 29.35 -3.42
C ILE A 198 -0.04 28.69 -2.20
N PRO A 199 -0.76 29.46 -1.36
CA PRO A 199 -1.67 28.90 -0.37
C PRO A 199 -2.79 28.17 -1.11
N ILE A 200 -2.98 26.90 -0.74
CA ILE A 200 -4.06 26.02 -1.15
C ILE A 200 -5.36 26.79 -1.41
N LEU A 201 -5.83 26.80 -2.66
CA LEU A 201 -7.25 27.04 -2.95
C LEU A 201 -7.71 26.33 -4.24
N GLY A 202 -8.43 25.23 -4.05
CA GLY A 202 -9.76 25.08 -4.64
C GLY A 202 -9.88 24.72 -6.12
N SER A 203 -9.52 23.48 -6.49
CA SER A 203 -10.38 22.58 -7.28
C SER A 203 -9.72 21.21 -7.48
N ALA A 204 -10.23 20.24 -6.70
CA ALA A 204 -10.52 18.87 -7.13
C ALA A 204 -9.55 18.14 -8.09
N VAL A 205 -8.29 17.98 -7.70
CA VAL A 205 -7.63 16.66 -7.79
C VAL A 205 -7.36 16.27 -6.34
N ARG A 206 -8.41 15.72 -5.73
CA ARG A 206 -8.40 15.25 -4.36
C ARG A 206 -7.66 13.92 -4.42
N GLY A 207 -6.56 13.80 -3.68
CA GLY A 207 -5.57 12.72 -3.77
C GLY A 207 -4.43 13.11 -2.86
N GLY A 208 -4.46 12.61 -1.63
CA GLY A 208 -3.66 13.10 -0.51
C GLY A 208 -2.16 13.15 -0.81
N SER A 209 -1.62 14.36 -0.83
CA SER A 209 -0.19 14.63 -0.89
C SER A 209 0.52 14.00 0.31
N LEU A 210 1.39 13.03 0.02
CA LEU A 210 2.32 12.39 0.97
C LEU A 210 3.39 13.36 1.51
N GLY A 211 3.55 14.54 0.89
CA GLY A 211 4.71 15.41 1.12
C GLY A 211 4.68 16.25 2.40
N SER A 212 3.53 16.42 3.06
CA SER A 212 3.41 17.43 4.13
C SER A 212 3.66 16.92 5.57
N LEU A 213 3.94 15.64 5.78
CA LEU A 213 3.94 15.03 7.14
C LEU A 213 5.15 14.16 7.48
N MET A 214 6.31 14.45 6.86
CA MET A 214 7.61 14.00 7.36
C MET A 214 8.47 15.19 7.76
N ARG A 215 8.02 15.95 8.78
CA ARG A 215 8.96 16.75 9.57
C ARG A 215 9.71 15.82 10.49
N GLU A 216 11.03 15.94 10.47
CA GLU A 216 11.96 15.25 11.37
C GLU A 216 11.48 15.32 12.83
N ILE A 217 11.58 14.19 13.53
CA ILE A 217 11.59 14.17 14.98
C ILE A 217 12.87 14.90 15.41
N PRO A 218 12.80 15.97 16.23
CA PRO A 218 14.00 16.58 16.78
C PRO A 218 14.75 15.53 17.59
N THR A 219 15.99 15.23 17.20
CA THR A 219 16.93 14.54 18.07
C THR A 219 17.08 15.37 19.33
N GLY A 220 16.56 14.87 20.45
CA GLY A 220 16.74 15.49 21.76
C GLY A 220 18.22 15.68 22.04
N GLU A 221 18.58 16.92 22.34
CA GLU A 221 19.88 17.29 22.88
C GLU A 221 20.19 16.44 24.11
N THR A 222 21.30 15.72 24.05
CA THR A 222 21.99 15.20 25.23
C THR A 222 23.40 15.76 25.22
N MET A 223 23.54 16.98 25.74
CA MET A 223 24.50 17.34 26.79
C MET A 223 24.22 18.74 27.31
#